data_AF-A0A023C0A2-F1
#
_entry.id   AF-A0A023C0A2-F1
#
_cell.length_a   1.000
_cell.length_b   1.000
_cell.length_c   1.000
_cell.angle_alpha   90.00
_cell.angle_beta   90.00
_cell.angle_gamma   90.00
#
_symmetry.space_group_name_H-M   'P 1'
#
loop_
_entity.id
_entity.type
_entity.pdbx_description
1 polymer ?
#
loop_
_entity_poly.entity_id
_entity_poly.type
_entity_poly.pdbx_seq_one_letter_code
_entity_poly.pdbx_strand_id
1 'polypeptide(L)'
;MKLKNILTPILLGLMLIIATNSCSKTEDESIDISADCRDTNCANYTSQAAAQAAFNADPECRNDLDLDNDGIACEEPGNSVRTCASTSNCGCSNKTKAECERDPCCKWVVGTGCKCS
;
A
#
# COMPACT_ATOMS: atom_id res chain seq x y z
N MET A 1 6.36 19.55 -72.90
CA MET A 1 5.83 18.21 -73.23
C MET A 1 4.65 17.90 -72.31
N LYS A 2 3.46 17.66 -72.88
CA LYS A 2 2.29 17.10 -72.19
C LYS A 2 2.18 15.63 -72.60
N LEU A 3 2.12 14.69 -71.65
CA LEU A 3 1.63 13.32 -71.85
C LEU A 3 1.02 12.88 -70.49
N LYS A 4 -0.29 13.02 -70.27
CA LYS A 4 -1.41 12.09 -70.55
C LYS A 4 -1.53 10.92 -69.54
N ASN A 5 -2.58 11.04 -68.73
CA ASN A 5 -3.28 10.11 -67.85
C ASN A 5 -3.06 8.61 -68.10
N ILE A 6 -2.91 7.82 -67.02
CA ILE A 6 -3.54 6.48 -66.95
C ILE A 6 -4.06 6.22 -65.53
N LEU A 7 -5.38 6.28 -65.44
CA LEU A 7 -6.22 5.72 -64.41
C LEU A 7 -6.26 4.20 -64.62
N THR A 8 -5.92 3.35 -63.63
CA THR A 8 -6.66 2.09 -63.40
C THR A 8 -6.31 1.42 -62.06
N PRO A 9 -7.28 0.73 -61.43
CA PRO A 9 -7.27 0.29 -60.04
C PRO A 9 -7.15 -1.25 -59.87
N ILE A 10 -6.87 -1.71 -58.63
CA ILE A 10 -7.18 -3.03 -58.04
C ILE A 10 -6.58 -4.29 -58.72
N LEU A 11 -5.59 -4.90 -58.05
CA LEU A 11 -5.43 -6.37 -57.97
C LEU A 11 -4.59 -6.70 -56.71
N LEU A 12 -5.23 -6.93 -55.57
CA LEU A 12 -5.54 -8.24 -54.99
C LEU A 12 -4.32 -9.00 -54.42
N GLY A 13 -4.27 -9.11 -53.09
CA GLY A 13 -3.34 -9.93 -52.30
C GLY A 13 -3.18 -9.35 -50.89
N LEU A 14 -4.15 -9.50 -49.99
CA LEU A 14 -4.41 -10.67 -49.12
C LEU A 14 -3.31 -10.89 -48.06
N MET A 15 -3.71 -10.80 -46.77
CA MET A 15 -2.99 -11.14 -45.52
C MET A 15 -1.88 -10.17 -45.09
N LEU A 16 -1.90 -9.53 -43.91
CA LEU A 16 -2.30 -10.05 -42.61
C LEU A 16 -2.88 -8.94 -41.71
N ILE A 17 -3.95 -9.30 -41.03
CA ILE A 17 -4.66 -8.55 -39.99
C ILE A 17 -3.72 -8.30 -38.79
N ILE A 18 -3.59 -7.06 -38.34
CA ILE A 18 -3.28 -6.77 -36.93
C ILE A 18 -4.32 -5.78 -36.42
N ALA A 19 -5.49 -6.31 -36.09
CA ALA A 19 -6.41 -5.67 -35.16
C ALA A 19 -6.08 -6.23 -33.77
N THR A 20 -5.22 -5.54 -33.03
CA THR A 20 -5.17 -5.67 -31.57
C THR A 20 -5.32 -4.28 -30.98
N ASN A 21 -6.51 -4.07 -30.43
CA ASN A 21 -6.85 -2.98 -29.53
C ASN A 21 -5.70 -2.68 -28.58
N SER A 22 -5.24 -1.44 -28.59
CA SER A 22 -4.92 -0.82 -27.33
C SER A 22 -5.37 0.63 -27.41
N CYS A 23 -6.55 0.86 -26.84
CA CYS A 23 -6.89 2.16 -26.30
C CYS A 23 -5.80 2.46 -25.28
N SER A 24 -4.78 3.23 -25.69
CA SER A 24 -3.91 3.89 -24.72
C SER A 24 -4.81 4.85 -23.96
N LYS A 25 -5.34 4.39 -22.84
CA LYS A 25 -5.63 5.28 -21.74
C LYS A 25 -4.28 5.95 -21.44
N THR A 26 -4.14 7.21 -21.81
CA THR A 26 -3.39 8.13 -20.97
C THR A 26 -4.14 8.18 -19.64
N GLU A 27 -3.90 7.16 -18.83
CA GLU A 27 -3.97 7.30 -17.39
C GLU A 27 -2.81 8.24 -17.07
N ASP A 28 -3.22 9.47 -16.79
CA ASP A 28 -2.48 10.49 -16.09
C ASP A 28 -1.27 9.89 -15.38
N GLU A 29 -0.07 10.31 -15.80
CA GLU A 29 1.16 10.07 -15.07
C GLU A 29 1.13 10.94 -13.80
N SER A 30 0.09 10.79 -12.98
CA SER A 30 0.19 11.05 -11.56
C SER A 30 1.11 9.95 -11.07
N ILE A 31 2.39 10.29 -10.99
CA ILE A 31 3.27 9.66 -10.01
C ILE A 31 2.53 9.85 -8.70
N ASP A 32 1.76 8.84 -8.32
CA ASP A 32 1.13 8.78 -7.01
C ASP A 32 2.31 8.52 -6.08
N ILE A 33 2.93 9.64 -5.69
CA ILE A 33 3.81 9.74 -4.54
C ILE A 33 2.94 9.65 -3.28
N SER A 34 1.86 8.85 -3.29
CA SER A 34 1.29 8.30 -2.06
C SER A 34 2.49 7.70 -1.35
N ALA A 35 2.96 8.40 -0.32
CA ALA A 35 3.76 7.76 0.70
C ALA A 35 3.05 6.44 1.00
N ASP A 36 3.78 5.33 0.96
CA ASP A 36 3.23 4.01 1.28
C ASP A 36 2.83 4.04 2.76
N CYS A 37 1.66 4.61 3.01
CA CYS A 37 1.13 4.82 4.34
C CYS A 37 0.68 3.45 4.82
N ARG A 38 1.40 2.94 5.81
CA ARG A 38 1.09 1.65 6.39
C ARG A 38 -0.27 1.75 7.09
N ASP A 39 -1.26 1.06 6.52
CA ASP A 39 -2.57 0.86 7.12
C ASP A 39 -2.42 0.31 8.56
N THR A 40 -2.79 1.15 9.53
CA THR A 40 -2.85 0.80 10.93
C THR A 40 -4.18 1.24 11.53
N ASN A 41 -4.36 0.94 12.80
CA ASN A 41 -5.39 1.51 13.63
C ASN A 41 -4.91 1.46 15.07
N CYS A 42 -5.72 1.96 15.98
CA CYS A 42 -5.39 1.98 17.40
C CYS A 42 -5.15 0.59 18.03
N ALA A 43 -5.75 -0.49 17.49
CA ALA A 43 -5.47 -1.85 17.95
C ALA A 43 -4.08 -2.36 17.53
N ASN A 44 -3.40 -1.67 16.62
CA ASN A 44 -1.99 -1.87 16.31
C ASN A 44 -1.05 -1.18 17.32
N TYR A 45 -1.54 -0.60 18.41
CA TYR A 45 -0.68 0.04 19.42
C TYR A 45 -0.90 -0.52 20.82
N THR A 46 0.19 -0.51 21.58
CA THR A 46 0.24 -1.00 22.95
C THR A 46 -0.14 0.07 23.97
N SER A 47 -0.40 1.31 23.54
CA SER A 47 -0.88 2.43 24.37
C SER A 47 -1.29 3.60 23.48
N GLN A 48 -2.16 4.48 24.00
CA GLN A 48 -2.46 5.77 23.37
C GLN A 48 -1.19 6.60 23.14
N ALA A 49 -0.27 6.66 24.10
CA ALA A 49 1.00 7.38 23.95
C ALA A 49 1.84 6.86 22.77
N ALA A 50 1.84 5.54 22.51
CA ALA A 50 2.53 4.97 21.36
C ALA A 50 1.85 5.32 20.03
N ALA A 51 0.51 5.33 20.00
CA ALA A 51 -0.26 5.79 18.84
C ALA A 51 0.00 7.28 18.57
N GLN A 52 -0.04 8.13 19.60
CA GLN A 52 0.27 9.55 19.50
C GLN A 52 1.69 9.80 18.99
N ALA A 53 2.67 9.04 19.46
CA ALA A 53 4.04 9.16 18.98
C ALA A 53 4.16 8.84 17.48
N ALA A 54 3.39 7.86 16.98
CA ALA A 54 3.34 7.54 15.56
C ALA A 54 2.58 8.59 14.75
N PHE A 55 1.45 9.11 15.25
CA PHE A 55 0.73 10.23 14.66
C PHE A 55 1.63 11.45 14.52
N ASN A 56 2.30 11.85 15.60
CA ASN A 56 3.21 13.00 15.60
C ASN A 56 4.42 12.83 14.66
N ALA A 57 4.86 11.59 14.44
CA ALA A 57 6.00 11.31 13.57
C ALA A 57 5.63 11.43 12.09
N ASP A 58 4.38 11.12 11.72
CA ASP A 58 3.90 11.15 10.35
C ASP A 58 2.37 11.40 10.30
N PRO A 59 1.91 12.64 10.52
CA PRO A 59 0.48 12.94 10.61
C PRO A 59 -0.28 12.69 9.30
N GLU A 60 0.40 12.80 8.15
CA GLU A 60 -0.22 12.56 6.84
C GLU A 60 -0.52 11.08 6.62
N CYS A 61 0.41 10.19 6.98
CA CYS A 61 0.16 8.75 6.86
C CYS A 61 -0.57 8.14 8.05
N ARG A 62 -0.59 8.82 9.21
CA ARG A 62 -1.15 8.29 10.46
C ARG A 62 -2.46 8.93 10.90
N ASN A 63 -3.13 9.67 10.03
CA ASN A 63 -4.43 10.27 10.31
C ASN A 63 -5.54 9.24 10.61
N ASP A 64 -5.32 7.96 10.29
CA ASP A 64 -6.14 6.81 10.71
C ASP A 64 -6.24 6.66 12.23
N LEU A 65 -5.34 7.28 12.99
CA LEU A 65 -5.27 7.17 14.44
C LEU A 65 -6.04 8.27 15.19
N ASP A 66 -6.47 9.32 14.50
CA ASP A 66 -7.18 10.48 15.05
C ASP A 66 -8.47 10.68 14.22
N LEU A 67 -9.51 9.92 14.56
CA LEU A 67 -10.71 9.83 13.73
C LEU A 67 -11.56 11.10 13.78
N ASP A 68 -11.52 11.84 14.89
CA ASP A 68 -12.25 13.08 15.06
C ASP A 68 -11.42 14.33 14.70
N ASN A 69 -10.13 14.15 14.41
CA ASN A 69 -9.16 15.16 13.96
C ASN A 69 -8.95 16.27 15.00
N ASP A 70 -8.94 15.94 16.29
CA ASP A 70 -8.69 16.89 17.38
C ASP A 70 -7.19 17.05 17.71
N GLY A 71 -6.33 16.25 17.07
CA GLY A 71 -4.88 16.21 17.26
C GLY A 71 -4.41 15.24 18.34
N ILE A 72 -5.33 14.53 18.97
CA ILE A 72 -5.08 13.45 19.91
C ILE A 72 -5.39 12.13 19.18
N ALA A 73 -4.47 11.18 19.29
CA ALA A 73 -4.62 9.89 18.62
C ALA A 73 -5.15 8.83 19.60
N CYS A 74 -6.14 8.08 19.16
CA CYS A 74 -6.67 6.90 19.82
C CYS A 74 -7.17 7.15 21.27
N GLU A 75 -7.71 8.33 21.54
CA GLU A 75 -8.30 8.77 22.81
C GLU A 75 -9.70 8.23 23.04
N GLU A 76 -10.37 7.70 22.02
CA GLU A 76 -11.74 7.23 22.15
C GLU A 76 -11.85 5.94 23.00
N PRO A 77 -12.93 5.82 23.80
CA PRO A 77 -13.23 4.62 24.55
C PRO A 77 -13.39 3.40 23.63
N GLY A 78 -12.65 2.33 23.90
CA GLY A 78 -12.70 1.11 23.10
C GLY A 78 -11.51 0.91 22.17
N ASN A 79 -10.60 1.89 22.09
CA ASN A 79 -9.25 1.66 21.57
C ASN A 79 -8.49 0.73 22.51
N SER A 80 -8.61 -0.56 22.22
CA SER A 80 -8.01 -1.63 22.99
C SER A 80 -6.51 -1.57 22.82
N VAL A 81 -5.86 -0.83 23.72
CA VAL A 81 -4.46 -0.97 24.08
C VAL A 81 -4.14 -2.45 24.11
N ARG A 82 -3.38 -2.92 23.11
CA ARG A 82 -3.06 -4.33 23.01
C ARG A 82 -1.99 -4.66 24.05
N THR A 83 -2.38 -5.36 25.10
CA THR A 83 -1.43 -5.91 26.07
C THR A 83 -0.66 -7.04 25.41
N CYS A 84 0.58 -6.77 25.01
CA CYS A 84 1.47 -7.78 24.47
C CYS A 84 1.97 -8.68 25.60
N ALA A 85 1.75 -9.99 25.48
CA ALA A 85 2.40 -10.94 26.36
C ALA A 85 3.90 -10.93 26.05
N SER A 86 4.75 -10.75 27.07
CA SER A 86 6.22 -10.77 26.91
C SER A 86 6.81 -12.19 26.98
N THR A 87 5.97 -13.22 27.07
CA THR A 87 6.38 -14.63 27.10
C THR A 87 6.35 -15.23 25.69
N SER A 88 6.98 -16.39 25.50
CA SER A 88 7.01 -17.13 24.22
C SER A 88 5.63 -17.40 23.57
N ASN A 89 4.53 -17.16 24.29
CA ASN A 89 3.15 -17.35 23.82
C ASN A 89 2.52 -16.07 23.25
N CYS A 90 3.30 -15.02 22.97
CA CYS A 90 2.83 -13.76 22.37
C CYS A 90 2.25 -13.87 20.95
N GLY A 91 2.23 -15.07 20.35
CA GLY A 91 1.69 -15.32 19.01
C GLY A 91 2.62 -14.95 17.85
N CYS A 92 3.88 -14.58 18.13
CA CYS A 92 4.83 -14.16 17.10
C CYS A 92 5.54 -15.32 16.36
N SER A 93 5.55 -16.52 16.94
CA SER A 93 6.23 -17.68 16.36
C SER A 93 5.69 -18.02 14.96
N ASN A 94 6.58 -18.43 14.04
CA ASN A 94 6.27 -18.82 12.65
C ASN A 94 5.71 -17.74 11.72
N LYS A 95 5.56 -16.50 12.18
CA LYS A 95 5.24 -15.38 11.28
C LYS A 95 6.37 -15.13 10.29
N THR A 96 6.01 -14.82 9.04
CA THR A 96 6.93 -14.25 8.05
C THR A 96 7.40 -12.86 8.51
N LYS A 97 8.46 -12.33 7.89
CA LYS A 97 8.96 -10.99 8.19
C LYS A 97 7.86 -9.93 8.08
N ALA A 98 7.10 -9.95 6.99
CA ALA A 98 6.02 -9.00 6.75
C ALA A 98 4.91 -9.09 7.81
N GLU A 99 4.48 -10.30 8.19
CA GLU A 99 3.47 -10.49 9.23
C GLU A 99 3.99 -10.08 10.62
N CYS A 100 5.28 -10.31 10.88
CA CYS A 100 5.94 -9.92 12.12
C CYS A 100 5.95 -8.41 12.30
N GLU A 101 6.31 -7.68 11.24
CA GLU A 101 6.43 -6.22 11.24
C GLU A 101 5.06 -5.50 11.28
N ARG A 102 3.97 -6.22 11.00
CA ARG A 102 2.59 -5.72 11.14
C ARG A 102 2.00 -5.91 12.55
N ASP A 103 2.55 -6.81 13.34
CA ASP A 103 2.05 -7.12 14.68
C ASP A 103 2.82 -6.31 15.74
N PRO A 104 2.17 -5.42 16.48
CA PRO A 104 2.86 -4.56 17.46
C PRO A 104 3.45 -5.33 18.63
N CYS A 105 3.03 -6.58 18.85
CA CYS A 105 3.62 -7.43 19.89
C CYS A 105 4.86 -8.17 19.40
N CYS A 106 5.24 -7.99 18.14
CA CYS A 106 6.28 -8.75 17.50
C CYS A 106 7.40 -7.87 16.95
N LYS A 107 8.61 -8.44 16.92
CA LYS A 107 9.80 -7.83 16.34
C LYS A 107 10.59 -8.85 15.54
N TRP A 108 10.92 -8.50 14.30
CA TRP A 108 11.78 -9.34 13.47
C TRP A 108 13.24 -9.22 13.90
N VAL A 109 13.87 -10.36 14.20
CA VAL A 109 15.30 -10.44 14.51
C VAL A 109 16.00 -11.23 13.40
N VAL A 110 16.96 -10.59 12.73
CA VAL A 110 17.74 -11.20 11.64
C VAL A 110 18.41 -12.48 12.15
N GLY A 111 18.21 -13.60 11.43
CA GLY A 111 18.74 -14.92 11.78
C GLY A 111 17.92 -15.70 12.82
N THR A 112 17.06 -15.04 13.60
CA THR A 112 16.27 -15.68 14.67
C THR A 112 14.77 -15.73 14.37
N GLY A 113 14.31 -14.96 13.39
CA GLY A 113 12.91 -14.85 13.00
C GLY A 113 12.11 -13.90 13.90
N CYS A 114 10.79 -14.05 13.90
CA CYS A 114 9.87 -13.19 14.64
C CYS A 114 9.86 -13.53 16.14
N LYS A 115 10.02 -12.51 17.00
CA LYS A 115 10.05 -12.63 18.47
C LYS A 115 9.04 -11.69 19.12
N CYS A 116 8.68 -11.97 20.36
CA CYS A 116 7.91 -11.04 21.18
C CYS A 116 8.75 -9.76 21.42
N SER A 117 8.13 -8.60 21.30
CA SER A 117 8.77 -7.30 21.52
C SER A 117 8.61 -6.77 22.94
#